data_AF-A0A2D6FCX2-F1
#
_entry.id   AF-A0A2D6FCX2-F1
#
_cell.length_a   1.000
_cell.length_b   1.000
_cell.length_c   1.000
_cell.angle_alpha   90.00
_cell.angle_beta   90.00
_cell.angle_gamma   90.00
#
_symmetry.space_group_name_H-M   'P 1'
#
loop_
_entity.id
_entity.type
_entity.pdbx_description
1 polymer ?
#
loop_
_entity_poly.entity_id
_entity_poly.type
_entity_poly.pdbx_seq_one_letter_code
_entity_poly.pdbx_strand_id
1 'polypeptide(L)'
;MSKGIKTTAALSLALLGFSAGVSANNLLPDPWLEGESRGYLMALCRMEQAGLITPQQSTAFLIEYREHSGDFNAKYLEGVLRNYIGLRTCSFSKRVVNEKQPLLPTDPR
;
A
#
# COMPACT_ATOMS: atom_id res chain seq x y z
N MET A 1 -64.56 -36.18 -23.25
CA MET A 1 -63.85 -35.85 -22.00
C MET A 1 -62.55 -35.13 -22.35
N SER A 2 -62.55 -33.80 -22.32
CA SER A 2 -61.38 -32.98 -22.67
C SER A 2 -60.43 -32.87 -21.48
N LYS A 3 -59.16 -33.28 -21.68
CA LYS A 3 -58.10 -33.18 -20.67
C LYS A 3 -57.53 -31.76 -20.65
N GLY A 4 -57.52 -31.17 -19.45
CA GLY A 4 -57.14 -29.80 -19.18
C GLY A 4 -55.67 -29.50 -19.47
N ILE A 5 -55.46 -28.26 -19.92
CA ILE A 5 -54.16 -27.64 -20.16
C ILE A 5 -53.51 -27.38 -18.78
N LYS A 6 -52.32 -27.96 -18.55
CA LYS A 6 -51.47 -27.62 -17.41
C LYS A 6 -50.32 -26.76 -17.89
N THR A 7 -50.37 -25.49 -17.52
CA THR A 7 -49.24 -24.56 -17.52
C THR A 7 -48.18 -25.03 -16.54
N THR A 8 -46.95 -25.20 -17.00
CA THR A 8 -45.77 -25.19 -16.13
C THR A 8 -44.62 -24.50 -16.87
N ALA A 9 -44.42 -23.23 -16.53
CA ALA A 9 -43.21 -22.51 -16.87
C ALA A 9 -42.07 -23.07 -16.01
N ALA A 10 -41.07 -23.68 -16.63
CA ALA A 10 -39.80 -23.99 -15.97
C ALA A 10 -38.78 -22.95 -16.45
N LEU A 11 -38.66 -21.85 -15.70
CA LEU A 11 -37.61 -20.86 -15.92
C LEU A 11 -36.28 -21.48 -15.48
N SER A 12 -35.39 -21.69 -16.44
CA SER A 12 -34.02 -22.14 -16.23
C SER A 12 -33.14 -20.96 -15.78
N LEU A 13 -32.61 -20.99 -14.55
CA LEU A 13 -31.47 -20.20 -14.03
C LEU A 13 -31.16 -20.79 -12.64
N ALA A 14 -29.94 -21.08 -12.21
CA ALA A 14 -28.65 -20.56 -12.59
C ALA A 14 -27.55 -21.61 -12.30
N LEU A 15 -26.46 -21.46 -13.06
CA LEU A 15 -25.20 -22.16 -12.91
C LEU A 15 -24.66 -22.04 -11.48
N LEU A 16 -24.57 -23.16 -10.76
CA LEU A 16 -23.70 -23.30 -9.60
C LEU A 16 -22.25 -23.36 -10.09
N GLY A 17 -21.70 -22.18 -10.39
CA GLY A 17 -20.29 -21.99 -10.69
C GLY A 17 -19.53 -21.60 -9.42
N PHE A 18 -18.70 -22.52 -8.93
CA PHE A 18 -17.47 -22.27 -8.18
C PHE A 18 -17.54 -21.32 -6.97
N SER A 19 -17.88 -21.84 -5.79
CA SER A 19 -17.35 -21.31 -4.54
C SER A 19 -15.90 -21.77 -4.36
N ALA A 20 -15.00 -21.27 -5.21
CA ALA A 20 -13.60 -21.19 -4.84
C ALA A 20 -13.51 -20.10 -3.77
N GLY A 21 -13.33 -20.51 -2.52
CA GLY A 21 -12.93 -19.61 -1.45
C GLY A 21 -11.60 -18.98 -1.81
N VAL A 22 -11.65 -17.80 -2.45
CA VAL A 22 -10.50 -16.91 -2.57
C VAL A 22 -10.27 -16.39 -1.16
N SER A 23 -9.34 -17.06 -0.48
CA SER A 23 -8.69 -16.54 0.72
C SER A 23 -8.20 -15.12 0.41
N ALA A 24 -8.74 -14.14 1.13
CA ALA A 24 -8.42 -12.72 1.00
C ALA A 24 -6.98 -12.36 1.41
N ASN A 25 -6.05 -13.33 1.41
CA ASN A 25 -4.67 -13.17 1.85
C ASN A 25 -3.68 -12.96 0.68
N ASN A 26 -4.17 -12.86 -0.56
CA ASN A 26 -3.37 -12.55 -1.76
C ASN A 26 -3.86 -11.30 -2.50
N LEU A 27 -4.30 -10.27 -1.77
CA LEU A 27 -4.44 -8.95 -2.37
C LEU A 27 -3.03 -8.49 -2.77
N LEU A 28 -2.74 -8.56 -4.08
CA LEU A 28 -1.66 -7.80 -4.68
C LEU A 28 -1.72 -6.38 -4.12
N PRO A 29 -0.58 -5.78 -3.71
CA PRO A 29 -0.60 -4.45 -3.14
C PRO A 29 -1.28 -3.50 -4.13
N ASP A 30 -2.23 -2.72 -3.64
CA ASP A 30 -2.98 -1.78 -4.47
C ASP A 30 -1.99 -0.77 -5.07
N PRO A 31 -1.81 -0.74 -6.40
CA PRO A 31 -0.86 0.16 -7.06
C PRO A 31 -1.17 1.64 -6.79
N TRP A 32 -2.43 1.95 -6.49
CA TRP A 32 -2.86 3.30 -6.12
C TRP A 32 -2.27 3.72 -4.78
N LEU A 33 -2.41 2.86 -3.77
CA LEU A 33 -1.91 3.08 -2.41
C LEU A 33 -0.37 3.11 -2.37
N GLU A 34 0.30 2.24 -3.13
CA GLU A 34 1.75 2.31 -3.30
C GLU A 34 2.21 3.64 -3.93
N GLY A 35 1.41 4.18 -4.84
CA GLY A 35 1.64 5.48 -5.48
C GLY A 35 1.61 6.65 -4.48
N GLU A 36 0.64 6.66 -3.56
CA GLU A 36 0.47 7.69 -2.53
C GLU A 36 1.64 7.69 -1.55
N SER A 37 1.94 6.54 -0.96
CA SER A 37 3.06 6.34 -0.04
C SER A 37 4.41 6.75 -0.68
N ARG A 38 4.63 6.39 -1.95
CA ARG A 38 5.83 6.82 -2.70
C ARG A 38 5.86 8.34 -2.91
N GLY A 39 4.74 8.92 -3.32
CA GLY A 39 4.61 10.36 -3.56
C GLY A 39 4.89 11.18 -2.30
N TYR A 40 4.36 10.75 -1.17
CA TYR A 40 4.61 11.34 0.14
C TYR A 40 6.09 11.35 0.49
N LEU A 41 6.77 10.22 0.33
CA LEU A 41 8.19 10.07 0.62
C LEU A 41 9.06 10.97 -0.29
N MET A 42 8.67 11.13 -1.56
CA MET A 42 9.33 12.08 -2.48
C MET A 42 9.11 13.54 -2.07
N ALA A 43 7.92 13.90 -1.59
CA ALA A 43 7.64 15.25 -1.11
C ALA A 43 8.48 15.60 0.13
N LEU A 44 8.53 14.71 1.13
CA LEU A 44 9.37 14.86 2.31
C LEU A 44 10.84 15.08 1.95
N CYS A 45 11.37 14.25 1.05
CA CYS A 45 12.75 14.38 0.58
C CYS A 45 13.03 15.76 -0.06
N ARG A 46 12.11 16.26 -0.90
CA ARG A 46 12.26 17.58 -1.54
C ARG A 46 12.22 18.72 -0.52
N MET A 47 11.33 18.63 0.47
CA MET A 47 11.27 19.63 1.54
C MET A 47 12.54 19.64 2.39
N GLU A 48 13.12 18.47 2.69
CA GLU A 48 14.41 18.38 3.38
C GLU A 48 15.54 18.99 2.55
N GLN A 49 15.62 18.67 1.25
CA GLN A 49 16.62 19.24 0.33
C GLN A 49 16.50 20.76 0.18
N ALA A 50 15.27 21.28 0.23
CA ALA A 50 14.99 22.71 0.19
C ALA A 50 15.26 23.41 1.54
N GLY A 51 15.63 22.67 2.60
CA GLY A 51 15.85 23.22 3.94
C GLY A 51 14.56 23.69 4.63
N LEU A 52 13.39 23.29 4.14
CA LEU A 52 12.10 23.64 4.73
C LEU A 52 11.80 22.84 5.99
N ILE A 53 12.32 21.62 6.06
CA ILE A 53 12.20 20.73 7.20
C ILE A 53 13.56 20.09 7.53
N THR A 54 13.77 19.79 8.79
CA THR A 54 14.96 19.06 9.24
C THR A 54 14.80 17.55 9.04
N PRO A 55 15.90 16.77 9.03
CA PRO A 55 15.84 15.31 9.05
C PRO A 55 14.99 14.75 10.20
N GLN A 56 15.04 15.38 11.37
CA GLN A 56 14.24 15.01 12.54
C GLN A 56 12.75 15.23 12.28
N GLN A 57 12.36 16.39 11.73
CA GLN A 57 10.97 16.68 11.38
C GLN A 57 10.45 15.73 10.31
N SER A 58 11.25 15.43 9.29
CA SER A 58 10.84 14.49 8.26
C SER A 58 10.67 13.07 8.81
N THR A 59 11.40 12.69 9.86
CA THR A 59 11.20 11.40 10.55
C THR A 59 9.88 11.42 11.33
N ALA A 60 9.59 12.52 12.02
CA ALA A 60 8.33 12.69 12.74
C ALA A 60 7.12 12.62 11.80
N PHE A 61 7.17 13.32 10.66
CA PHE A 61 6.10 13.26 9.66
C PHE A 61 5.90 11.86 9.09
N LEU A 62 6.99 11.11 8.85
CA LEU A 62 6.88 9.74 8.37
C LEU A 62 6.31 8.78 9.43
N ILE A 63 6.57 9.02 10.71
CA ILE A 63 5.92 8.31 11.83
C ILE A 63 4.43 8.63 11.88
N GLU A 64 4.06 9.91 11.80
CA GLU A 64 2.67 10.36 11.78
C GLU A 64 1.91 9.77 10.60
N TYR A 65 2.51 9.77 9.40
CA TYR A 65 1.94 9.14 8.21
C TYR A 65 1.70 7.64 8.43
N ARG A 66 2.65 6.91 9.01
CA ARG A 66 2.46 5.49 9.37
C ARG A 66 1.27 5.29 10.31
N GLU A 67 1.09 6.17 11.28
CA GLU A 67 0.06 6.03 12.31
C GLU A 67 -1.36 6.32 11.79
N HIS A 68 -1.47 7.19 10.78
CA HIS A 68 -2.75 7.64 10.25
C HIS A 68 -3.12 7.01 8.90
N SER A 69 -2.16 6.42 8.20
CA SER A 69 -2.36 5.88 6.86
C SER A 69 -2.45 4.37 6.87
N GLY A 70 -3.61 3.85 6.46
CA GLY A 70 -3.87 2.41 6.37
C GLY A 70 -3.07 1.68 5.30
N ASP A 71 -2.34 2.41 4.45
CA ASP A 71 -1.51 1.90 3.35
C ASP A 71 -0.01 1.87 3.65
N PHE A 72 0.41 2.28 4.86
CA PHE A 72 1.83 2.39 5.16
C PHE A 72 2.53 1.01 5.08
N ASN A 73 3.38 0.85 4.07
CA ASN A 73 4.17 -0.36 3.89
C ASN A 73 5.67 -0.04 3.96
N ALA A 74 6.26 -0.24 5.14
CA ALA A 74 7.68 0.01 5.39
C ALA A 74 8.60 -0.73 4.42
N LYS A 75 8.32 -2.01 4.12
CA LYS A 75 9.15 -2.81 3.21
C LYS A 75 9.10 -2.29 1.78
N TYR A 76 7.92 -1.90 1.30
CA TYR A 76 7.77 -1.27 0.00
C TYR A 76 8.57 0.04 -0.09
N LEU A 77 8.40 0.93 0.91
CA LEU A 77 9.08 2.23 0.94
C LEU A 77 10.60 2.10 1.07
N GLU A 78 11.12 1.13 1.83
CA GLU A 78 12.54 0.80 1.84
C GLU A 78 13.03 0.32 0.47
N GLY A 79 12.22 -0.47 -0.24
CA GLY A 79 12.48 -0.84 -1.64
C GLY A 79 12.57 0.37 -2.56
N VAL A 80 11.66 1.32 -2.43
CA VAL A 80 11.70 2.60 -3.16
C VAL A 80 12.99 3.36 -2.85
N LEU A 81 13.35 3.51 -1.58
CA LEU A 81 14.54 4.24 -1.14
C LEU A 81 15.85 3.65 -1.66
N ARG A 82 15.93 2.33 -1.78
CA ARG A 82 17.11 1.63 -2.31
C ARG A 82 17.27 1.80 -3.82
N ASN A 83 16.15 1.85 -4.55
CA ASN A 83 16.16 1.80 -6.01
C ASN A 83 16.06 3.17 -6.69
N TYR A 84 15.48 4.17 -6.01
CA TYR A 84 15.20 5.46 -6.63
C TYR A 84 16.33 6.47 -6.41
N ILE A 85 17.06 6.79 -7.48
CA ILE A 85 18.25 7.67 -7.44
C ILE A 85 17.93 9.07 -6.89
N GLY A 86 16.75 9.62 -7.23
CA GLY A 86 16.34 10.96 -6.79
C GLY A 86 16.11 11.12 -5.29
N LEU A 87 16.10 10.01 -4.53
CA LEU A 87 15.97 10.00 -3.08
C LEU A 87 17.31 9.80 -2.36
N ARG A 88 18.43 9.53 -3.05
CA ARG A 88 19.72 9.19 -2.40
C ARG A 88 20.29 10.27 -1.48
N THR A 89 19.91 11.52 -1.70
CA THR A 89 20.48 12.68 -0.99
C THR A 89 19.76 12.99 0.32
N CYS A 90 18.51 12.54 0.50
CA CYS A 90 17.73 12.78 1.72
C CYS A 90 18.04 11.75 2.82
N SER A 91 17.80 12.15 4.06
CA SER A 91 18.24 11.47 5.27
C SER A 91 17.73 10.02 5.38
N PHE A 92 16.47 9.74 5.04
CA PHE A 92 15.90 8.39 5.05
C PHE A 92 16.61 7.43 4.11
N SER A 93 16.96 7.89 2.90
CA SER A 93 17.68 7.04 1.95
C SER A 93 19.09 6.74 2.45
N LYS A 94 19.80 7.74 3.00
CA LYS A 94 21.11 7.52 3.61
C LYS A 94 21.04 6.50 4.74
N ARG A 95 20.04 6.60 5.61
CA ARG A 95 19.81 5.66 6.73
C ARG A 95 19.55 4.23 6.22
N VAL A 96 18.66 4.06 5.25
CA VAL A 96 18.28 2.74 4.72
C VAL A 96 19.38 2.12 3.85
N VAL A 97 20.04 2.93 3.02
CA VAL A 97 21.00 2.49 2.01
C VAL A 97 22.41 2.37 2.58
N ASN A 98 22.91 3.42 3.23
CA ASN A 98 24.30 3.48 3.68
C ASN A 98 24.45 2.88 5.09
N GLU A 99 23.56 3.26 6.01
CA GLU A 99 23.62 2.81 7.42
C GLU A 99 22.95 1.46 7.64
N LYS A 100 22.22 0.96 6.63
CA LYS A 100 21.47 -0.31 6.67
C LYS A 100 20.50 -0.41 7.85
N GLN A 101 19.98 0.74 8.28
CA GLN A 101 18.97 0.85 9.34
C GLN A 101 17.56 0.84 8.73
N PRO A 102 16.53 0.43 9.51
CA PRO A 102 15.16 0.48 9.03
C PRO A 102 14.72 1.94 8.77
N LEU A 103 13.72 2.10 7.89
CA LEU A 103 13.18 3.41 7.50
C LEU A 103 12.71 4.22 8.72
N LEU A 104 12.02 3.55 9.64
CA LEU A 104 11.57 4.09 10.91
C LEU A 104 12.15 3.26 12.06
N PRO A 105 12.35 3.85 13.24
CA PRO A 105 12.67 3.07 14.44
C PRO A 105 11.60 2.00 14.64
N THR A 106 12.02 0.78 14.93
CA THR A 106 11.14 -0.26 15.45
C THR A 106 10.62 0.22 16.80
N ASP A 107 9.30 0.39 16.89
CA ASP A 107 8.62 0.81 18.12
C ASP A 107 8.89 -0.25 19.21
N PRO A 108 9.47 0.10 20.38
CA PRO A 108 9.77 -0.86 21.43
C PRO A 108 8.52 -1.27 22.26
N ARG A 109 7.33 -1.28 21.65
CA ARG A 109 6.09 -1.72 22.32
C ARG A 109 6.03 -3.23 22.50
#